data_AF-A0A925ZDM8-F1
#
_entry.id   AF-A0A925ZDM8-F1
#
_cell.length_a   1.000
_cell.length_b   1.000
_cell.length_c   1.000
_cell.angle_alpha   90.00
_cell.angle_beta   90.00
_cell.angle_gamma   90.00
#
_symmetry.space_group_name_H-M   'P 1'
#
loop_
_entity.id
_entity.type
_entity.pdbx_description
1 polymer ?
#
loop_
_entity_poly.entity_id
_entity_poly.type
_entity_poly.pdbx_seq_one_letter_code
_entity_poly.pdbx_strand_id
1 'polypeptide(L)'
;MFIKEEGKSLNIFSMIWGLFFILLGCLLVVNRIFNLDLFNAYRFWPTFVIIPGLIFEIAYFVTKKAPGILVPGGILTVLGILFYFESFTYWNFSEYTWPIYLLAVAIGLFQLYLFSGRSKGLLIPVFILTTIAIIAFVCMFLNVASQMYNSGIIIGVIFITLGIFALYKGVTTKKI
;
A
#
# COMPACT_ATOMS: atom_id res chain seq x y z
N MET A 1 -13.30 -44.67 -42.63
CA MET A 1 -12.71 -44.97 -41.30
C MET A 1 -12.27 -43.63 -40.72
N PHE A 2 -13.11 -43.01 -39.89
CA PHE A 2 -12.85 -41.68 -39.33
C PHE A 2 -11.99 -41.84 -38.07
N ILE A 3 -10.73 -41.41 -38.14
CA ILE A 3 -9.87 -41.31 -36.97
C ILE A 3 -10.28 -40.04 -36.23
N LYS A 4 -10.94 -40.24 -35.09
CA LYS A 4 -11.32 -39.19 -34.14
C LYS A 4 -10.05 -38.81 -33.37
N GLU A 5 -9.47 -37.65 -33.68
CA GLU A 5 -8.44 -37.06 -32.83
C GLU A 5 -9.08 -36.61 -31.51
N GLU A 6 -8.79 -37.34 -30.43
CA GLU A 6 -9.16 -36.93 -29.09
C GLU A 6 -8.29 -35.75 -28.66
N GLY A 7 -8.88 -34.55 -28.69
CA GLY A 7 -8.28 -33.35 -28.15
C GLY A 7 -7.89 -33.54 -26.69
N LYS A 8 -6.60 -33.37 -26.39
CA LYS A 8 -6.07 -33.25 -25.02
C LYS A 8 -6.83 -32.13 -24.30
N SER A 9 -7.76 -32.49 -23.42
CA SER A 9 -8.29 -31.55 -22.44
C SER A 9 -7.15 -31.19 -21.48
N LEU A 10 -6.48 -30.06 -21.76
CA LEU A 10 -5.51 -29.47 -20.87
C LEU A 10 -6.21 -29.26 -19.51
N ASN A 11 -5.84 -30.08 -18.53
CA ASN A 11 -6.31 -29.94 -17.16
C ASN A 11 -5.63 -28.70 -16.57
N ILE A 12 -6.12 -27.51 -16.93
CA ILE A 12 -5.64 -26.18 -16.52
C ILE A 12 -5.48 -26.13 -14.99
N PHE A 13 -6.36 -26.82 -14.26
CA PHE A 13 -6.27 -26.99 -12.81
C PHE A 13 -4.97 -27.64 -12.34
N SER A 14 -4.50 -28.71 -13.01
CA SER A 14 -3.22 -29.36 -12.69
C SER A 14 -2.02 -28.48 -13.03
N MET A 15 -2.13 -27.65 -14.06
CA MET A 15 -1.10 -26.71 -14.47
C MET A 15 -0.98 -25.53 -13.50
N ILE A 16 -2.12 -25.04 -12.99
CA ILE A 16 -2.21 -24.02 -11.94
C ILE A 16 -1.58 -24.54 -10.64
N TRP A 17 -1.93 -25.77 -10.23
CA TRP A 17 -1.33 -26.40 -9.06
C TRP A 17 0.17 -26.64 -9.24
N GLY A 18 0.60 -27.11 -10.41
CA GLY A 18 2.02 -27.27 -10.73
C GLY A 18 2.78 -25.95 -10.64
N LEU A 19 2.23 -24.87 -11.22
CA LEU A 19 2.83 -23.54 -11.15
C LEU A 19 2.89 -23.01 -9.72
N PHE A 20 1.85 -23.24 -8.92
CA PHE A 20 1.81 -22.90 -7.49
C PHE A 20 2.93 -23.60 -6.73
N PHE A 21 3.11 -24.91 -6.90
CA PHE A 21 4.18 -25.67 -6.25
C PHE A 21 5.58 -25.24 -6.69
N ILE A 22 5.76 -24.88 -7.97
CA ILE A 22 7.04 -24.38 -8.49
C ILE A 22 7.37 -23.03 -7.86
N LEU A 23 6.40 -22.11 -7.78
CA LEU A 23 6.57 -20.82 -7.12
C LEU A 23 6.88 -20.97 -5.63
N LEU A 24 6.16 -21.86 -4.94
CA LEU A 24 6.37 -22.14 -3.52
C LEU A 24 7.76 -22.74 -3.26
N GLY A 25 8.19 -23.68 -4.11
CA GLY A 25 9.53 -24.26 -4.05
C GLY A 25 10.63 -23.24 -4.30
N CYS A 26 10.45 -22.36 -5.30
CA CYS A 26 11.41 -21.30 -5.60
C CYS A 26 11.53 -20.32 -4.43
N LEU A 27 10.40 -19.95 -3.82
CA LEU A 27 10.34 -19.09 -2.63
C LEU A 27 11.10 -19.71 -1.44
N LEU A 28 10.97 -21.02 -1.22
CA LEU A 28 11.68 -21.76 -0.17
C LEU A 28 13.20 -21.87 -0.41
N VAL A 29 13.66 -21.84 -1.66
CA VAL A 29 15.08 -21.82 -1.98
C VAL A 29 15.67 -20.43 -1.71
N VAL A 30 14.97 -19.38 -2.14
CA VAL A 30 15.37 -17.98 -1.91
C VAL A 30 15.46 -17.68 -0.40
N ASN A 31 14.45 -18.10 0.37
CA ASN A 31 14.44 -18.10 1.83
C ASN A 31 15.75 -18.57 2.46
N ARG A 32 16.21 -19.74 2.02
CA ARG A 32 17.39 -20.40 2.57
C ARG A 32 18.69 -19.76 2.10
N ILE A 33 18.74 -19.24 0.87
CA ILE A 33 19.92 -18.55 0.33
C ILE A 33 20.12 -17.19 0.98
N PHE A 34 19.05 -16.45 1.22
CA PHE A 34 19.10 -15.10 1.80
C PHE A 34 19.07 -15.09 3.34
N ASN A 35 19.12 -16.27 3.98
CA ASN A 35 19.05 -16.43 5.44
C ASN A 35 17.86 -15.69 6.07
N LEU A 36 16.78 -15.58 5.31
CA LEU A 36 15.53 -15.01 5.75
C LEU A 36 14.89 -16.12 6.60
N ASP A 37 14.89 -16.02 7.93
CA ASP A 37 14.20 -16.96 8.83
C ASP A 37 12.68 -17.00 8.58
N LEU A 38 12.26 -17.45 7.41
CA LEU A 38 10.89 -17.39 6.92
C LEU A 38 10.02 -18.35 7.73
N PHE A 39 10.58 -19.45 8.24
CA PHE A 39 9.88 -20.40 9.12
C PHE A 39 9.68 -19.95 10.57
N ASN A 40 10.01 -18.71 10.92
CA ASN A 40 9.48 -18.12 12.15
C ASN A 40 8.00 -17.82 11.94
N ALA A 41 7.12 -18.40 12.76
CA ALA A 41 5.67 -18.14 12.72
C ALA A 41 5.35 -16.63 12.81
N TYR A 42 6.25 -15.85 13.43
CA TYR A 42 6.22 -14.40 13.49
C TYR A 42 6.43 -13.66 12.15
N ARG A 43 6.94 -14.33 11.11
CA ARG A 43 7.10 -13.76 9.76
C ARG A 43 6.01 -14.14 8.79
N PHE A 44 5.26 -15.20 9.08
CA PHE A 44 4.16 -15.68 8.23
C PHE A 44 2.79 -15.09 8.57
N TRP A 45 2.62 -14.43 9.72
CA TRP A 45 1.33 -13.84 10.08
C TRP A 45 0.76 -12.82 9.05
N PRO A 46 1.57 -12.01 8.32
CA PRO A 46 1.05 -11.09 7.30
C PRO A 46 0.37 -11.80 6.13
N THR A 47 0.73 -13.07 5.89
CA THR A 47 0.10 -13.89 4.85
C THR A 47 -1.39 -14.10 5.12
N PHE A 48 -1.80 -14.21 6.40
CA PHE A 48 -3.22 -14.28 6.77
C PHE A 48 -4.00 -12.98 6.50
N VAL A 49 -3.31 -11.85 6.34
CA VAL A 49 -3.91 -10.54 5.99
C VAL A 49 -3.95 -10.37 4.47
N ILE A 50 -2.88 -10.75 3.75
CA ILE A 50 -2.80 -10.65 2.28
C ILE A 50 -3.80 -11.59 1.60
N ILE A 51 -3.92 -12.84 2.07
CA ILE A 51 -4.81 -13.84 1.45
C ILE A 51 -6.25 -13.33 1.31
N PRO A 52 -6.95 -12.88 2.37
CA PRO A 52 -8.31 -12.36 2.25
C PRO A 52 -8.37 -11.09 1.38
N GLY A 53 -7.34 -10.22 1.43
CA GLY A 53 -7.25 -9.05 0.56
C GLY A 53 -7.26 -9.42 -0.92
N LEU A 54 -6.41 -10.36 -1.33
CA LEU A 54 -6.35 -10.86 -2.70
C LEU A 54 -7.63 -11.59 -3.11
N ILE A 55 -8.25 -12.35 -2.19
CA ILE A 55 -9.54 -13.00 -2.45
C ILE A 55 -10.61 -11.96 -2.79
N PHE A 56 -10.67 -10.83 -2.07
CA PHE A 56 -11.63 -9.76 -2.37
C PHE A 56 -11.35 -9.08 -3.71
N GLU A 57 -10.08 -8.87 -4.08
CA GLU A 57 -9.72 -8.35 -5.40
C GLU A 57 -10.12 -9.30 -6.53
N ILE A 58 -9.78 -10.58 -6.41
CA ILE A 58 -10.13 -11.61 -7.41
C ILE A 58 -11.65 -11.77 -7.51
N ALA A 59 -12.36 -11.80 -6.38
CA ALA A 59 -13.81 -11.90 -6.34
C ALA A 59 -14.49 -10.75 -7.10
N TYR A 60 -13.94 -9.54 -7.01
CA TYR A 60 -14.40 -8.40 -7.81
C TYR A 60 -14.12 -8.61 -9.31
N PHE A 61 -12.90 -9.01 -9.70
CA PHE A 61 -12.57 -9.22 -11.11
C PHE A 61 -13.42 -10.33 -11.77
N VAL A 62 -13.79 -11.36 -11.01
CA VAL A 62 -14.63 -12.46 -11.46
C VAL A 62 -16.10 -12.03 -11.57
N THR A 63 -16.63 -11.34 -10.56
CA THR A 63 -18.07 -11.05 -10.48
C THR A 63 -18.44 -9.76 -11.21
N LYS A 64 -17.53 -8.77 -11.25
CA LYS A 64 -17.72 -7.38 -11.72
C LYS A 64 -18.96 -6.68 -11.16
N LYS A 65 -19.55 -7.23 -10.10
CA LYS A 65 -20.72 -6.73 -9.37
C LYS A 65 -20.24 -6.33 -7.97
N ALA A 66 -20.86 -5.29 -7.40
CA ALA A 66 -20.52 -4.74 -6.08
C ALA A 66 -19.06 -4.25 -5.97
N PRO A 67 -18.73 -3.08 -6.55
CA PRO A 67 -17.40 -2.51 -6.48
C PRO A 67 -16.95 -2.19 -5.04
N GLY A 68 -17.88 -2.11 -4.08
CA GLY A 68 -17.60 -1.94 -2.65
C GLY A 68 -16.65 -2.98 -2.04
N ILE A 69 -16.58 -4.19 -2.59
CA ILE A 69 -15.71 -5.27 -2.11
C ILE A 69 -14.21 -4.95 -2.36
N LEU A 70 -13.91 -4.07 -3.31
CA LEU A 70 -12.54 -3.64 -3.59
C LEU A 70 -11.93 -2.79 -2.47
N VAL A 71 -12.76 -2.11 -1.66
CA VAL A 71 -12.25 -1.27 -0.57
C VAL A 71 -11.53 -2.11 0.49
N PRO A 72 -12.18 -3.12 1.12
CA PRO A 72 -11.48 -3.98 2.06
C PRO A 72 -10.38 -4.81 1.38
N GLY A 73 -10.54 -5.17 0.10
CA GLY A 73 -9.50 -5.84 -0.69
C GLY A 73 -8.21 -5.02 -0.76
N GLY A 74 -8.29 -3.79 -1.30
CA GLY A 74 -7.14 -2.90 -1.46
C GLY A 74 -6.50 -2.48 -0.13
N ILE A 75 -7.30 -2.31 0.93
CA ILE A 75 -6.75 -2.03 2.26
C ILE A 75 -5.95 -3.22 2.77
N LEU A 76 -6.51 -4.43 2.72
CA LEU A 76 -5.85 -5.63 3.22
C LEU A 76 -4.60 -6.00 2.41
N THR A 77 -4.60 -5.77 1.10
CA THR A 77 -3.41 -6.02 0.27
C THR A 77 -2.27 -5.06 0.62
N VAL A 78 -2.54 -3.76 0.72
CA VAL A 78 -1.52 -2.76 1.09
C VAL A 78 -1.02 -2.96 2.53
N LEU A 79 -1.93 -3.20 3.49
CA LEU A 79 -1.55 -3.47 4.88
C LEU A 79 -0.78 -4.79 5.01
N GLY A 80 -1.18 -5.82 4.28
CA GLY A 80 -0.48 -7.10 4.28
C GLY A 80 0.96 -6.97 3.76
N ILE A 81 1.17 -6.18 2.69
CA ILE A 81 2.52 -5.86 2.19
C ILE A 81 3.32 -5.08 3.25
N LEU A 82 2.70 -4.11 3.90
CA LEU A 82 3.33 -3.34 4.97
C LEU A 82 3.77 -4.24 6.13
N PHE A 83 2.88 -5.10 6.61
CA PHE A 83 3.19 -6.03 7.70
C PHE A 83 4.27 -7.05 7.32
N TYR A 84 4.34 -7.44 6.05
CA TYR A 84 5.45 -8.23 5.54
C TYR A 84 6.77 -7.45 5.73
N PHE A 85 6.83 -6.21 5.25
CA PHE A 85 7.98 -5.32 5.41
C PHE A 85 8.38 -5.10 6.88
N GLU A 86 7.42 -4.82 7.76
CA GLU A 86 7.68 -4.64 9.20
C GLU A 86 8.23 -5.93 9.84
N SER A 87 7.74 -7.10 9.41
CA SER A 87 8.23 -8.38 9.92
C SER A 87 9.65 -8.74 9.44
N PHE A 88 10.06 -8.33 8.24
CA PHE A 88 11.48 -8.44 7.81
C PHE A 88 12.39 -7.52 8.59
N THR A 89 11.91 -6.33 8.92
CA THR A 89 12.70 -5.31 9.61
C THR A 89 12.62 -5.41 11.14
N TYR A 90 12.00 -6.48 11.67
CA TYR A 90 11.78 -6.67 13.11
C TYR A 90 11.09 -5.47 13.78
N TRP A 91 10.16 -4.83 13.09
CA TRP A 91 9.39 -3.67 13.57
C TRP A 91 10.21 -2.42 13.91
N ASN A 92 11.50 -2.40 13.56
CA ASN A 92 12.37 -1.25 13.82
C ASN A 92 11.91 0.03 13.12
N PHE A 93 11.20 -0.09 11.98
CA PHE A 93 10.69 1.05 11.23
C PHE A 93 9.21 1.34 11.47
N SER A 94 8.57 0.70 12.46
CA SER A 94 7.13 0.90 12.74
C SER A 94 6.79 2.36 13.06
N GLU A 95 7.74 3.10 13.65
CA GLU A 95 7.59 4.52 13.89
C GLU A 95 7.44 5.32 12.60
N TYR A 96 8.06 4.90 11.48
CA TYR A 96 8.08 5.63 10.20
C TYR A 96 7.03 5.16 9.20
N THR A 97 6.43 4.00 9.43
CA THR A 97 5.48 3.37 8.49
C THR A 97 4.03 3.81 8.69
N TRP A 98 3.70 4.51 9.78
CA TRP A 98 2.31 4.91 10.06
C TRP A 98 1.57 5.66 8.91
N PRO A 99 2.22 6.49 8.06
CA PRO A 99 1.52 7.15 6.95
C PRO A 99 1.00 6.15 5.90
N ILE A 100 1.60 4.96 5.84
CA ILE A 100 1.22 3.89 4.90
C ILE A 100 -0.15 3.32 5.26
N TYR A 101 -0.55 3.32 6.53
CA TYR A 101 -1.91 2.90 6.93
C TYR A 101 -2.98 3.85 6.39
N LEU A 102 -2.73 5.16 6.41
CA LEU A 102 -3.61 6.15 5.77
C LEU A 102 -3.63 5.97 4.25
N LEU A 103 -2.45 5.70 3.66
CA LEU A 103 -2.34 5.43 2.23
C LEU A 103 -3.07 4.15 1.82
N ALA A 104 -3.08 3.10 2.64
CA ALA A 104 -3.83 1.87 2.40
C ALA A 104 -5.33 2.15 2.25
N VAL A 105 -5.90 2.96 3.14
CA VAL A 105 -7.30 3.41 3.05
C VAL A 105 -7.53 4.24 1.80
N ALA A 106 -6.61 5.16 1.48
CA ALA A 106 -6.71 5.98 0.27
C ALA A 106 -6.69 5.11 -1.01
N ILE A 107 -5.82 4.10 -1.08
CA ILE A 107 -5.70 3.18 -2.22
C ILE A 107 -6.96 2.32 -2.36
N GLY A 108 -7.48 1.75 -1.26
CA GLY A 108 -8.72 0.98 -1.31
C GLY A 108 -9.93 1.80 -1.80
N LEU A 109 -10.05 3.05 -1.34
CA LEU A 109 -11.07 3.98 -1.81
C LEU A 109 -10.84 4.45 -3.26
N PHE A 110 -9.58 4.61 -3.67
CA PHE A 110 -9.23 4.95 -5.05
C PHE A 110 -9.56 3.82 -6.01
N GLN A 111 -9.31 2.58 -5.62
CA GLN A 111 -9.69 1.39 -6.38
C GLN A 111 -11.21 1.32 -6.56
N LEU A 112 -11.99 1.58 -5.50
CA LEU A 112 -13.44 1.73 -5.61
C LEU A 112 -13.85 2.82 -6.62
N TYR A 113 -13.19 3.98 -6.60
CA TYR A 113 -13.50 5.07 -7.53
C TYR A 113 -13.30 4.67 -9.01
N LEU A 114 -12.20 3.96 -9.32
CA LEU A 114 -11.89 3.50 -10.67
C LEU A 114 -12.95 2.53 -11.21
N PHE A 115 -13.52 1.72 -10.34
CA PHE A 115 -14.33 0.55 -10.69
C PHE A 115 -15.84 0.69 -10.40
N SER A 116 -16.26 1.76 -9.70
CA SER A 116 -17.65 2.01 -9.28
C SER A 116 -18.39 3.08 -10.12
N GLY A 117 -17.79 3.60 -11.19
CA GLY A 117 -18.44 4.59 -12.07
C GLY A 117 -18.15 6.05 -11.72
N ARG A 118 -16.95 6.34 -11.17
CA ARG A 118 -16.41 7.71 -11.02
C ARG A 118 -17.30 8.70 -10.25
N SER A 119 -17.93 8.29 -9.16
CA SER A 119 -18.63 9.24 -8.29
C SER A 119 -17.65 10.25 -7.70
N LYS A 120 -17.80 11.53 -8.08
CA LYS A 120 -16.89 12.62 -7.66
C LYS A 120 -16.80 12.78 -6.14
N GLY A 121 -17.85 12.40 -5.41
CA GLY A 121 -17.88 12.46 -3.94
C GLY A 121 -16.85 11.56 -3.26
N LEU A 122 -16.43 10.46 -3.90
CA LEU A 122 -15.47 9.53 -3.32
C LEU A 122 -14.02 10.01 -3.41
N LEU A 123 -13.73 10.94 -4.33
CA LEU A 123 -12.40 11.52 -4.50
C LEU A 123 -12.02 12.45 -3.35
N ILE A 124 -13.00 13.07 -2.68
CA ILE A 124 -12.74 14.01 -1.59
C ILE A 124 -12.02 13.29 -0.43
N PRO A 125 -12.53 12.17 0.12
CA PRO A 125 -11.81 11.38 1.12
C PRO A 125 -10.43 10.89 0.65
N VAL A 126 -10.33 10.39 -0.58
CA VAL A 126 -9.07 9.91 -1.15
C VAL A 126 -8.03 11.03 -1.14
N PHE A 127 -8.39 12.21 -1.63
CA PHE A 127 -7.49 13.34 -1.74
C PHE A 127 -7.04 13.85 -0.36
N ILE A 128 -7.95 13.90 0.61
CA ILE A 128 -7.64 14.28 1.99
C ILE A 128 -6.66 13.27 2.61
N LEU A 129 -6.96 11.97 2.52
CA LEU A 129 -6.12 10.91 3.09
C LEU A 129 -4.73 10.87 2.44
N THR A 130 -4.65 10.97 1.12
CA THR A 130 -3.38 11.01 0.39
C THR A 130 -2.58 12.27 0.75
N THR A 131 -3.23 13.43 0.85
CA THR A 131 -2.55 14.69 1.23
C THR A 131 -1.97 14.59 2.64
N ILE A 132 -2.74 14.06 3.60
CA ILE A 132 -2.28 13.87 4.98
C ILE A 132 -1.11 12.88 5.02
N ALA A 133 -1.21 11.76 4.31
CA ALA A 133 -0.14 10.76 4.24
C ALA A 133 1.15 11.33 3.64
N ILE A 134 1.05 12.15 2.58
CA ILE A 134 2.21 12.82 1.97
C ILE A 134 2.82 13.82 2.94
N ILE A 135 2.02 14.68 3.57
CA ILE A 135 2.51 15.66 4.55
C ILE A 135 3.23 14.94 5.69
N ALA A 136 2.65 13.85 6.20
CA ALA A 136 3.26 13.04 7.24
C ALA A 136 4.62 12.46 6.79
N PHE A 137 4.69 11.89 5.59
CA PHE A 137 5.93 11.34 5.04
C PHE A 137 7.00 12.42 4.87
N VAL A 138 6.62 13.60 4.38
CA VAL A 138 7.50 14.77 4.25
C VAL A 138 7.99 15.24 5.62
N CYS A 139 7.11 15.38 6.61
CA CYS A 139 7.50 15.75 7.98
C CYS A 139 8.50 14.76 8.59
N MET A 140 8.32 13.46 8.34
CA MET A 140 9.25 12.43 8.80
C MET A 140 10.60 12.50 8.11
N PHE A 141 10.59 12.64 6.79
CA PHE A 141 11.82 12.81 6.02
C PHE A 141 12.59 14.06 6.47
N LEU A 142 11.88 15.17 6.71
CA LEU A 142 12.45 16.39 7.27
C LEU A 142 12.95 16.19 8.70
N ASN A 143 12.26 15.40 9.54
CA ASN A 143 12.71 15.12 10.90
C ASN A 143 14.05 14.35 10.88
N VAL A 144 14.14 13.26 10.11
CA VAL A 144 15.38 12.48 9.95
C VAL A 144 16.51 13.33 9.37
N ALA A 145 16.21 14.12 8.32
CA ALA A 145 17.19 15.06 7.75
C ALA A 145 17.63 16.13 8.76
N SER A 146 16.71 16.60 9.62
CA SER A 146 17.00 17.59 10.67
C SER A 146 17.75 17.00 11.86
N GLN A 147 17.63 15.70 12.15
CA GLN A 147 18.45 15.04 13.16
C GLN A 147 19.92 14.92 12.70
N MET A 148 20.14 14.76 11.39
CA MET A 148 21.48 14.84 10.80
C MET A 148 22.03 16.27 10.71
N TYR A 149 21.15 17.29 10.82
CA TYR A 149 21.45 18.70 10.61
C TYR A 149 20.78 19.55 11.71
N ASN A 150 21.34 19.53 12.92
CA ASN A 150 20.96 20.31 14.12
C ASN A 150 19.61 21.07 14.03
N SER A 151 18.54 20.40 14.45
CA SER A 151 17.13 20.62 14.07
C SER A 151 16.52 21.97 14.46
N GLY A 152 17.19 22.77 15.28
CA GLY A 152 16.67 24.07 15.74
C GLY A 152 16.63 25.16 14.65
N ILE A 153 17.53 25.11 13.68
CA ILE A 153 17.72 26.23 12.73
C ILE A 153 16.70 26.20 11.59
N ILE A 154 16.39 25.01 11.06
CA ILE A 154 15.55 24.85 9.86
C ILE A 154 14.07 25.13 10.18
N ILE A 155 13.57 24.64 11.31
CA ILE A 155 12.22 24.96 11.80
C ILE A 155 12.07 26.46 12.06
N GLY A 156 13.11 27.11 12.60
CA GLY A 156 13.18 28.56 12.74
C GLY A 156 13.04 29.29 11.40
N VAL A 157 13.82 28.88 10.39
CA VAL A 157 13.79 29.49 9.05
C VAL A 157 12.43 29.32 8.36
N ILE A 158 11.78 28.16 8.50
CA ILE A 158 10.44 27.91 7.94
C ILE A 158 9.38 28.78 8.64
N PHE A 159 9.42 28.89 9.97
CA PHE A 159 8.50 29.77 10.71
C PHE A 159 8.72 31.26 10.38
N ILE A 160 9.98 31.68 10.21
CA ILE A 160 10.33 33.06 9.84
C ILE A 160 9.82 33.36 8.43
N THR A 161 10.04 32.46 7.46
CA THR A 161 9.56 32.66 6.07
C THR A 161 8.04 32.62 5.97
N LEU A 162 7.35 31.73 6.69
CA LEU A 162 5.89 31.73 6.79
C LEU A 162 5.34 32.98 7.46
N GLY A 163 5.99 33.47 8.52
CA GLY A 163 5.63 34.73 9.19
C GLY A 163 5.77 35.94 8.27
N ILE A 164 6.88 36.01 7.53
CA ILE A 164 7.11 37.06 6.52
C ILE A 164 6.03 37.02 5.44
N PHE A 165 5.71 35.83 4.92
CA PHE A 165 4.69 35.68 3.89
C PHE A 165 3.29 36.07 4.38
N ALA A 166 2.94 35.73 5.62
CA ALA A 166 1.69 36.14 6.25
C ALA A 166 1.61 37.67 6.43
N LEU A 167 2.71 38.33 6.80
CA LEU A 167 2.77 39.80 6.88
C LEU A 167 2.59 40.46 5.51
N TYR A 168 3.23 39.93 4.46
CA TYR A 168 3.04 40.47 3.11
C TYR A 168 1.58 40.35 2.63
N LYS A 169 0.91 39.23 2.90
CA LYS A 169 -0.53 39.07 2.58
C LYS A 169 -1.43 39.94 3.47
N GLY A 170 -1.12 40.06 4.75
CA GLY A 170 -1.89 40.87 5.71
C GLY A 170 -1.82 42.37 5.44
N VAL A 171 -0.65 42.90 5.09
CA VAL A 171 -0.45 44.33 4.74
C VAL A 171 -1.12 44.67 3.42
N THR A 172 -1.13 43.75 2.44
CA THR A 172 -1.72 44.01 1.12
C THR A 172 -3.26 44.06 1.15
N THR A 173 -3.90 43.47 2.17
CA THR A 173 -5.37 43.45 2.30
C THR A 173 -5.94 44.74 2.90
N LYS A 174 -5.11 45.64 3.44
CA LYS A 174 -5.55 46.90 4.07
C LYS A 174 -5.26 48.12 3.19
N LYS A 175 -5.67 48.06 1.92
CA LYS A 175 -5.81 49.23 1.02
C LYS A 175 -7.19 49.18 0.35
N ILE A 176 -8.20 49.59 1.10
CA ILE A 176 -9.44 50.20 0.59
C ILE A 176 -9.67 51.43 1.47
#